data_AF-A0A2P1PW30-F1
#
_entry.id   AF-A0A2P1PW30-F1
#
_cell.length_a   1.000
_cell.length_b   1.000
_cell.length_c   1.000
_cell.angle_alpha   90.00
_cell.angle_beta   90.00
_cell.angle_gamma   90.00
#
_symmetry.space_group_name_H-M   'P 1'
#
loop_
_entity.id
_entity.type
_entity.pdbx_description
1 polymer ?
#
loop_
_entity_poly.entity_id
_entity_poly.type
_entity_poly.pdbx_seq_one_letter_code
_entity_poly.pdbx_strand_id
1 'polypeptide(L)'
;MQLADAASPQAFPRLIAELGLAPASCYVLKVKRDGQDWWLLAHGEFADANTAKALLARLPNVPGLTRNWPRKIQYLQREFDAVGP
;
A
#
# COMPACT_ATOMS: atom_id res chain seq x y z
N MET A 1 5.40 -1.00 0.76
CA MET A 1 5.34 0.37 0.22
C MET A 1 3.88 0.80 0.12
N GLN A 2 3.53 2.05 0.41
CA GLN A 2 2.18 2.56 0.12
C GLN A 2 2.08 2.92 -1.36
N LEU A 3 1.06 2.38 -2.05
CA LEU A 3 0.77 2.67 -3.45
C LEU A 3 -0.30 3.75 -3.59
N ALA A 4 -1.35 3.69 -2.76
CA ALA A 4 -2.46 4.63 -2.80
C ALA A 4 -3.09 4.77 -1.42
N ASP A 5 -3.84 5.85 -1.23
CA ASP A 5 -4.70 6.04 -0.08
C ASP A 5 -6.01 6.71 -0.49
N ALA A 6 -7.11 6.30 0.13
CA ALA A 6 -8.45 6.75 -0.24
C ALA A 6 -9.43 6.63 0.94
N ALA A 7 -10.50 7.44 0.91
CA ALA A 7 -11.63 7.34 1.82
C ALA A 7 -12.51 6.09 1.59
N SER A 8 -12.20 5.26 0.59
CA SER A 8 -12.90 4.02 0.29
C SER A 8 -11.97 3.05 -0.44
N PRO A 9 -12.00 1.74 -0.13
CA PRO A 9 -11.12 0.74 -0.76
C PRO A 9 -11.62 0.25 -2.12
N GLN A 10 -12.81 0.68 -2.58
CA GLN A 10 -13.46 0.14 -3.78
C GLN A 10 -12.63 0.32 -5.07
N ALA A 11 -11.81 1.37 -5.15
CA ALA A 11 -10.98 1.63 -6.32
C ALA A 11 -9.69 0.78 -6.36
N PHE A 12 -9.32 0.12 -5.26
CA PHE A 12 -8.04 -0.58 -5.16
C PHE A 12 -7.90 -1.80 -6.06
N PRO A 13 -8.90 -2.70 -6.22
CA PRO A 13 -8.77 -3.83 -7.14
C PRO A 13 -8.50 -3.40 -8.59
N ARG A 14 -9.18 -2.34 -9.04
CA ARG A 14 -8.96 -1.73 -10.37
C ARG A 14 -7.54 -1.16 -10.48
N LEU A 15 -7.10 -0.42 -9.47
CA LEU A 15 -5.75 0.15 -9.44
C LEU A 15 -4.65 -0.93 -9.47
N ILE A 16 -4.83 -2.03 -8.74
CA ILE A 16 -3.91 -3.18 -8.77
C ILE A 16 -3.81 -3.76 -10.18
N ALA A 17 -4.94 -3.92 -10.87
CA ALA A 17 -4.99 -4.41 -12.24
C ALA A 17 -4.34 -3.43 -13.23
N GLU A 18 -4.59 -2.12 -13.10
CA GLU A 18 -3.98 -1.08 -13.94
C GLU A 18 -2.46 -0.98 -13.72
N LEU A 19 -1.97 -1.28 -12.51
CA LEU A 19 -0.55 -1.36 -12.19
C LEU A 19 0.10 -2.68 -12.62
N GLY A 20 -0.69 -3.67 -13.05
CA GLY A 20 -0.18 -5.01 -13.40
C GLY A 20 0.40 -5.78 -12.22
N LEU A 21 -0.08 -5.50 -11.00
CA LEU A 21 0.40 -6.13 -9.78
C LEU A 21 -0.40 -7.38 -9.43
N ALA A 22 0.24 -8.34 -8.76
CA ALA A 22 -0.44 -9.51 -8.22
C ALA A 22 -1.28 -9.10 -7.00
N PRO A 23 -2.60 -9.36 -6.96
CA PRO A 23 -3.42 -9.03 -5.79
C PRO A 23 -2.94 -9.67 -4.49
N ALA A 24 -2.32 -10.85 -4.55
CA ALA A 24 -1.75 -11.55 -3.41
C ALA A 24 -0.54 -10.84 -2.77
N SER A 25 0.13 -9.96 -3.53
CA SER A 25 1.25 -9.13 -3.06
C SER A 25 0.79 -7.74 -2.61
N CYS A 26 -0.52 -7.48 -2.63
CA CYS A 26 -1.14 -6.23 -2.21
C CYS A 26 -1.90 -6.43 -0.88
N TYR A 27 -1.79 -5.43 -0.01
CA TYR A 27 -2.43 -5.39 1.29
C TYR A 27 -3.29 -4.14 1.38
N VAL A 28 -4.54 -4.31 1.78
CA VAL A 28 -5.45 -3.19 2.05
C VAL A 28 -5.52 -3.01 3.55
N LEU A 29 -5.10 -1.84 4.02
CA LEU A 29 -5.08 -1.49 5.44
C LEU A 29 -6.17 -0.47 5.71
N LYS A 30 -6.99 -0.71 6.74
CA LYS A 30 -7.91 0.30 7.28
C LYS A 30 -7.18 1.06 8.39
N VAL A 31 -7.15 2.38 8.30
CA VAL A 31 -6.54 3.27 9.28
C VAL A 31 -7.53 4.37 9.66
N LYS A 32 -7.32 5.01 10.81
CA LYS A 32 -8.03 6.24 11.15
C LYS A 32 -7.17 7.44 10.80
N ARG A 33 -7.71 8.34 9.98
CA ARG A 33 -7.08 9.62 9.62
C ARG A 33 -8.04 10.73 10.00
N ASP A 34 -7.61 11.63 10.89
CA ASP A 34 -8.40 12.78 11.35
C ASP A 34 -9.81 12.38 11.88
N GLY A 35 -9.88 11.23 12.56
CA GLY A 35 -11.11 10.70 13.13
C GLY A 35 -12.04 9.97 12.13
N GLN A 36 -11.70 9.97 10.84
CA GLN A 36 -12.45 9.27 9.79
C GLN A 36 -11.76 7.96 9.39
N ASP A 37 -12.55 7.02 8.91
CA ASP A 37 -12.03 5.79 8.32
C ASP A 37 -11.32 6.13 6.99
N TRP A 38 -10.12 5.60 6.84
CA TRP A 38 -9.28 5.78 5.68
C TRP A 38 -8.65 4.44 5.29
N TRP A 39 -8.39 4.25 4.00
CA TRP A 39 -7.83 3.01 3.50
C TRP A 39 -6.52 3.28 2.79
N LEU A 40 -5.53 2.44 3.06
CA LEU A 40 -4.23 2.46 2.42
C LEU A 40 -4.09 1.18 1.59
N LEU A 41 -3.69 1.34 0.34
CA LEU A 41 -3.21 0.23 -0.48
C LEU A 41 -1.70 0.16 -0.32
N ALA A 42 -1.21 -0.95 0.21
CA ALA A 42 0.20 -1.26 0.30
C ALA A 42 0.56 -2.43 -0.62
N HIS A 43 1.79 -2.44 -1.12
CA HIS A 43 2.39 -3.60 -1.79
C HIS A 43 3.54 -4.12 -0.93
N GLY A 44 3.59 -5.43 -0.72
CA GLY A 44 4.56 -6.12 0.12
C GLY A 44 5.17 -7.33 -0.62
N GLU A 45 6.49 -7.32 -0.80
CA GLU A 45 7.49 -7.99 0.04
C GLU A 45 8.83 -7.48 -0.53
N PHE A 46 9.37 -6.43 0.07
CA PHE A 46 10.61 -5.84 -0.43
C PHE A 46 11.70 -6.14 0.60
N ALA A 47 12.66 -6.96 0.21
CA ALA A 47 13.84 -7.27 1.02
C ALA A 47 14.62 -5.98 1.39
N ASP A 48 14.60 -4.99 0.50
CA ASP A 48 15.25 -3.70 0.71
C ASP A 48 14.51 -2.54 0.02
N ALA A 49 14.94 -1.31 0.36
CA ALA A 49 14.40 -0.10 -0.24
C ALA A 49 14.71 0.00 -1.75
N ASN A 50 15.75 -0.66 -2.25
CA ASN A 50 16.19 -0.60 -3.65
C ASN A 50 15.26 -1.38 -4.58
N THR A 51 14.83 -2.57 -4.16
CA THR A 51 13.82 -3.40 -4.83
C THR A 51 12.50 -2.64 -4.91
N ALA A 52 12.17 -1.91 -3.85
CA ALA A 52 11.03 -1.01 -3.82
C ALA A 52 11.16 0.11 -4.88
N LYS A 53 12.33 0.76 -4.98
CA LYS A 53 12.61 1.78 -6.03
C LYS A 53 12.48 1.20 -7.44
N ALA A 54 13.06 0.02 -7.66
CA ALA A 54 13.08 -0.62 -8.96
C ALA A 54 11.67 -1.00 -9.42
N LEU A 55 10.79 -1.44 -8.51
CA LEU A 55 9.39 -1.65 -8.84
C LEU A 55 8.71 -0.32 -9.20
N LEU A 56 8.86 0.73 -8.38
CA LEU A 56 8.28 2.05 -8.68
C LEU A 56 8.72 2.59 -10.03
N ALA A 57 9.98 2.40 -10.41
CA ALA A 57 10.50 2.82 -11.71
C ALA A 57 9.87 2.06 -12.89
N ARG A 58 9.33 0.86 -12.64
CA ARG A 58 8.70 -0.01 -13.63
C ARG A 58 7.17 0.13 -13.65
N LEU A 59 6.58 0.77 -12.64
CA LEU A 59 5.14 0.95 -12.58
C LEU A 59 4.69 2.04 -13.57
N PRO A 60 3.59 1.82 -14.31
CA PRO A 60 3.02 2.84 -15.15
C PRO A 60 2.53 4.03 -14.31
N ASN A 61 2.64 5.24 -14.87
CA ASN A 61 2.13 6.43 -14.21
C ASN A 61 0.61 6.47 -14.31
N VAL A 62 -0.08 5.89 -13.33
CA VAL A 62 -1.55 5.83 -13.27
C VAL A 62 -2.12 6.90 -12.33
N PRO A 63 -3.28 7.51 -12.66
CA PRO A 63 -4.00 8.38 -11.74
C PRO A 63 -4.34 7.65 -10.43
N GLY A 64 -4.04 8.27 -9.29
CA GLY A 64 -4.29 7.69 -7.96
C GLY A 64 -3.10 6.94 -7.34
N LEU A 65 -1.98 6.79 -8.06
CA LEU A 65 -0.73 6.31 -7.48
C LEU A 65 -0.11 7.42 -6.61
N THR A 66 -0.20 7.27 -5.29
CA THR A 66 0.56 8.08 -4.34
C THR A 66 1.96 7.48 -4.26
N ARG A 67 2.95 8.09 -4.91
CA ARG A 67 4.37 7.67 -4.84
C ARG A 67 5.02 7.98 -3.48
N ASN A 68 4.30 7.71 -2.40
CA ASN A 68 4.82 7.91 -1.06
C ASN A 68 5.83 6.80 -0.76
N TRP A 69 7.07 7.23 -0.58
CA TRP A 69 8.20 6.39 -0.20
C TRP A 69 7.83 5.49 0.99
N PRO A 70 8.27 4.23 1.06
CA PRO A 70 7.87 3.38 2.18
C PRO A 70 8.37 3.99 3.49
N ARG A 71 7.45 4.41 4.36
CA ARG A 71 7.68 4.18 5.79
C ARG A 71 7.80 2.67 5.96
N LYS A 72 8.83 2.19 6.68
CA LYS A 72 9.04 0.76 6.91
C LYS A 72 7.74 0.14 7.41
N ILE A 73 7.09 -0.71 6.61
CA ILE A 73 5.90 -1.47 7.01
C ILE A 73 6.21 -2.35 8.24
N GLN A 74 7.48 -2.68 8.49
CA GLN A 74 7.93 -3.31 9.73
C GLN A 74 7.50 -2.56 11.01
N TYR A 75 7.30 -1.23 10.95
CA TYR A 75 6.78 -0.46 12.08
C TYR A 75 5.25 -0.60 12.21
N LEU A 76 4.52 -0.71 11.10
CA LEU A 76 3.08 -0.97 11.13
C LEU A 76 2.81 -2.39 11.64
N GLN A 77 3.61 -3.39 11.25
CA GLN A 77 3.48 -4.76 11.74
C GLN A 77 3.59 -4.89 13.26
N ARG A 78 4.42 -4.06 13.94
CA ARG A 78 4.45 -4.01 15.41
C ARG A 78 3.25 -3.33 16.04
N GLU A 79 2.56 -2.42 15.36
CA GLU A 79 1.28 -1.88 15.83
C GLU A 79 0.13 -2.88 15.63
N PHE A 80 0.26 -3.83 14.69
CA PHE A 80 -0.76 -4.84 14.40
C PHE A 80 -0.72 -6.08 15.31
N ASP A 81 0.43 -6.43 15.93
CA ASP A 81 0.47 -7.48 16.97
C ASP A 81 -0.32 -7.10 18.25
N ALA A 82 -0.78 -5.84 18.38
CA ALA A 82 -1.65 -5.42 19.48
C ALA A 82 -3.15 -5.60 19.21
N VAL A 83 -3.55 -6.12 18.05
CA VAL A 83 -4.96 -6.45 17.75
C VAL A 83 -5.05 -7.85 17.13
N GLY A 84 -4.94 -8.85 18.00
CA GLY A 84 -5.52 -10.19 17.82
C GLY A 84 -4.55 -11.33 18.16
N PRO A 85 -4.99 -12.39 18.85
CA PRO A 85 -6.35 -12.72 19.29
C PRO A 85 -6.79 -12.07 20.61
#